data_AF-A0A832UNB7-F1
#
_entry.id   AF-A0A832UNB7-F1
#
_cell.length_a   1.000
_cell.length_b   1.000
_cell.length_c   1.000
_cell.angle_alpha   90.00
_cell.angle_beta   90.00
_cell.angle_gamma   90.00
#
_symmetry.space_group_name_H-M   'P 1'
#
loop_
_entity.id
_entity.type
_entity.pdbx_description
1 polymer ?
#
loop_
_entity_poly.entity_id
_entity_poly.type
_entity_poly.pdbx_seq_one_letter_code
_entity_poly.pdbx_strand_id
1 'polypeptide(L)'
;MLNKSKKNKVALKILFSFLFFFPGWVYSESQPTSHYSNNPVVAEVDDKPIYLDDLKHIRIQEALMQLHQMQTRALKEKILENLAKKHPEFSTQSTPTISEAEVKKFYDNTPGIKEMGGLQQVYGEIEGYLRNSYRNMFIEQQFQRAVKQGWAKVYLTPPNDFHLVAGIGSAMLWSEKNKTARVFVLEYSDFQCPFCKRVQKTLQKIRNKYPHSVQFGYRHFPLPFHEEAKSYAQAVECARDQGRFWQLQSWFYENLTHTISEAKVLEAAQIAGVKDIDEFKSCWKKGKYEKRVEKDIRDGAEMGIQGTPTFVLGSYDYESGTVSGEMFSGAVSEDKFVKAIEKYLALTRAEAKLNP
;
A
#
# COMPACT_ATOMS: atom_id res chain seq x y z
N MET A 1 -17.25 -41.80 90.41
CA MET A 1 -16.02 -41.42 89.68
C MET A 1 -16.38 -40.43 88.59
N LEU A 2 -15.45 -39.52 88.33
CA LEU A 2 -15.52 -38.27 87.56
C LEU A 2 -16.20 -38.30 86.17
N ASN A 3 -17.09 -37.32 86.00
CA ASN A 3 -17.12 -36.29 84.94
C ASN A 3 -17.66 -36.60 83.52
N LYS A 4 -18.42 -35.60 83.05
CA LYS A 4 -18.91 -35.25 81.70
C LYS A 4 -20.15 -35.95 81.12
N SER A 5 -21.28 -35.49 81.63
CA SER A 5 -22.38 -34.77 80.94
C SER A 5 -22.44 -34.82 79.40
N LYS A 6 -23.52 -35.40 78.87
CA LYS A 6 -24.24 -34.94 77.67
C LYS A 6 -25.75 -35.01 77.97
N LYS A 7 -26.41 -33.85 78.01
CA LYS A 7 -27.88 -33.75 78.03
C LYS A 7 -28.35 -33.29 76.65
N ASN A 8 -29.08 -34.16 75.98
CA ASN A 8 -30.10 -33.77 75.01
C ASN A 8 -31.36 -33.37 75.79
N LYS A 9 -31.99 -32.26 75.41
CA LYS A 9 -33.45 -32.23 75.19
C LYS A 9 -33.86 -30.95 74.46
N VAL A 10 -34.67 -31.20 73.46
CA VAL A 10 -35.28 -30.29 72.48
C VAL A 10 -36.37 -29.46 73.15
N ALA A 11 -36.46 -28.18 72.81
CA ALA A 11 -37.67 -27.36 72.93
C ALA A 11 -37.69 -26.28 71.83
N LEU A 12 -38.91 -25.95 71.41
CA LEU A 12 -39.33 -25.59 70.05
C LEU A 12 -39.59 -24.07 69.88
N LYS A 13 -39.15 -23.54 68.71
CA LYS A 13 -39.64 -22.40 67.90
C LYS A 13 -39.81 -20.99 68.53
N ILE A 14 -39.02 -20.05 68.01
CA ILE A 14 -39.47 -18.69 67.63
C ILE A 14 -38.78 -18.31 66.29
N LEU A 15 -39.58 -17.89 65.31
CA LEU A 15 -39.15 -17.42 63.98
C LEU A 15 -38.56 -16.01 64.11
N PHE A 16 -37.33 -15.79 63.63
CA PHE A 16 -36.78 -14.44 63.38
C PHE A 16 -36.25 -14.39 61.95
N SER A 17 -36.94 -13.62 61.09
CA SER A 17 -36.48 -13.26 59.76
C SER A 17 -35.46 -12.13 59.91
N PHE A 18 -34.16 -12.45 59.76
CA PHE A 18 -33.09 -11.46 59.69
C PHE A 18 -32.89 -11.03 58.24
N LEU A 19 -33.17 -9.76 57.96
CA LEU A 19 -32.76 -9.06 56.74
C LEU A 19 -31.25 -9.17 56.58
N PHE A 20 -30.80 -9.85 55.51
CA PHE A 20 -29.41 -9.81 55.07
C PHE A 20 -29.12 -8.44 54.45
N PHE A 21 -28.33 -7.63 55.14
CA PHE A 21 -27.59 -6.53 54.53
C PHE A 21 -26.55 -7.14 53.58
N PHE A 22 -26.82 -7.12 52.28
CA PHE A 22 -25.78 -7.28 51.27
C PHE A 22 -25.05 -5.93 51.14
N PRO A 23 -23.71 -5.86 51.33
CA PRO A 23 -22.97 -4.68 50.94
C PRO A 23 -23.06 -4.58 49.41
N GLY A 24 -23.78 -3.56 48.93
CA GLY A 24 -23.81 -3.22 47.52
C GLY A 24 -22.41 -2.88 47.08
N TRP A 25 -21.75 -3.81 46.40
CA TRP A 25 -20.68 -3.46 45.48
C TRP A 25 -21.36 -2.72 44.33
N VAL A 26 -21.45 -1.40 44.48
CA VAL A 26 -21.65 -0.52 43.33
C VAL A 26 -20.39 -0.69 42.51
N TYR A 27 -20.43 -1.59 41.52
CA TYR A 27 -19.54 -1.46 40.38
C TYR A 27 -19.93 -0.14 39.72
N SER A 28 -19.26 0.93 40.12
CA SER A 28 -19.07 2.07 39.25
C SER A 28 -18.19 1.57 38.13
N GLU A 29 -18.78 0.90 37.16
CA GLU A 29 -18.20 0.78 35.84
C GLU A 29 -18.08 2.23 35.36
N SER A 30 -16.92 2.82 35.57
CA SER A 30 -16.61 4.13 35.04
C SER A 30 -16.72 3.98 33.53
N GLN A 31 -17.88 4.35 32.98
CA GLN A 31 -18.03 4.62 31.56
C GLN A 31 -16.81 5.46 31.18
N PRO A 32 -15.90 4.96 30.31
CA PRO A 32 -14.77 5.76 29.90
C PRO A 32 -15.38 7.00 29.25
N THR A 33 -15.10 8.14 29.87
CA THR A 33 -15.50 9.46 29.41
C THR A 33 -15.24 9.54 27.90
N SER A 34 -16.29 9.71 27.10
CA SER A 34 -16.19 9.87 25.64
C SER A 34 -15.25 11.04 25.33
N HIS A 35 -14.13 10.77 24.66
CA HIS A 35 -13.28 11.83 24.12
C HIS A 35 -12.89 11.49 22.69
N TYR A 36 -13.18 12.42 21.77
CA TYR A 36 -12.67 12.46 20.41
C TYR A 36 -11.14 12.30 20.42
N SER A 37 -10.68 11.05 20.43
CA SER A 37 -9.31 10.68 20.18
C SER A 37 -9.15 10.50 18.68
N ASN A 38 -8.04 10.98 18.12
CA ASN A 38 -7.69 10.65 16.74
C ASN A 38 -7.36 9.16 16.57
N ASN A 39 -7.16 8.44 17.68
CA ASN A 39 -6.89 7.02 17.73
C ASN A 39 -7.60 6.36 18.93
N PRO A 40 -8.93 6.13 18.87
CA PRO A 40 -9.69 5.53 19.97
C PRO A 40 -9.34 4.04 20.14
N VAL A 41 -9.54 3.49 21.34
CA VAL A 41 -9.59 2.04 21.56
C VAL A 41 -10.84 1.49 20.86
N VAL A 42 -10.65 0.52 19.98
CA VAL A 42 -11.72 -0.10 19.17
C VAL A 42 -12.07 -1.51 19.65
N ALA A 43 -11.19 -2.16 20.40
CA ALA A 43 -11.45 -3.44 21.05
C ALA A 43 -10.44 -3.67 22.20
N GLU A 44 -10.67 -4.69 23.02
CA GLU A 44 -9.74 -5.15 24.06
C GLU A 44 -9.71 -6.69 24.05
N VAL A 45 -8.51 -7.29 24.14
CA VAL A 45 -8.30 -8.74 24.19
C VAL A 45 -7.31 -9.05 25.30
N ASP A 46 -7.71 -9.84 26.30
CA ASP A 46 -6.91 -10.18 27.48
C ASP A 46 -6.30 -8.92 28.15
N ASP A 47 -7.15 -7.92 28.42
CA ASP A 47 -6.78 -6.61 29.00
C ASP A 47 -5.79 -5.78 28.15
N LYS A 48 -5.59 -6.15 26.87
CA LYS A 48 -4.78 -5.37 25.92
C LYS A 48 -5.67 -4.61 24.95
N PRO A 49 -5.61 -3.27 24.94
CA PRO A 49 -6.39 -2.48 24.00
C PRO A 49 -5.88 -2.65 22.57
N ILE A 50 -6.81 -2.72 21.63
CA ILE A 50 -6.62 -2.56 20.19
C ILE A 50 -7.10 -1.16 19.85
N TYR A 51 -6.27 -0.37 19.20
CA TYR A 51 -6.56 1.00 18.80
C TYR A 51 -7.04 1.05 17.34
N LEU A 52 -7.74 2.11 16.96
CA LEU A 52 -8.17 2.33 15.56
C LEU A 52 -6.98 2.30 14.61
N ASP A 53 -5.83 2.81 15.06
CA ASP A 53 -4.58 2.79 14.32
C ASP A 53 -4.02 1.38 14.11
N ASP A 54 -4.35 0.42 14.97
CA ASP A 54 -3.97 -0.99 14.78
C ASP A 54 -4.80 -1.64 13.65
N LEU A 55 -5.92 -1.02 13.26
CA LEU A 55 -6.72 -1.44 12.12
C LEU A 55 -6.24 -0.81 10.80
N LYS A 56 -5.15 -0.02 10.81
CA LYS A 56 -4.59 0.58 9.59
C LYS A 56 -4.32 -0.50 8.55
N HIS A 57 -4.88 -0.30 7.37
CA HIS A 57 -4.76 -1.23 6.26
C HIS A 57 -4.69 -0.43 4.95
N ILE A 58 -3.92 -0.89 3.97
CA ILE A 58 -3.74 -0.14 2.70
C ILE A 58 -5.07 0.20 2.02
N ARG A 59 -6.01 -0.75 1.95
CA ARG A 59 -7.37 -0.50 1.42
C ARG A 59 -8.15 0.60 2.15
N ILE A 60 -7.96 0.75 3.46
CA ILE A 60 -8.58 1.85 4.20
C ILE A 60 -7.93 3.16 3.77
N GLN A 61 -6.61 3.20 3.62
CA GLN A 61 -5.90 4.37 3.10
C GLN A 61 -6.31 4.70 1.66
N GLU A 62 -6.44 3.71 0.79
CA GLU A 62 -6.93 3.90 -0.59
C GLU A 62 -8.35 4.45 -0.60
N ALA A 63 -9.25 3.92 0.24
CA ALA A 63 -10.61 4.42 0.38
C ALA A 63 -10.65 5.85 0.92
N LEU A 64 -9.82 6.17 1.93
CA LEU A 64 -9.68 7.53 2.45
C LEU A 64 -9.13 8.48 1.39
N MET A 65 -8.18 8.03 0.58
CA MET A 65 -7.64 8.81 -0.52
C MET A 65 -8.67 9.04 -1.64
N GLN A 66 -9.45 8.01 -2.00
CA GLN A 66 -10.56 8.13 -2.94
C GLN A 66 -11.63 9.08 -2.42
N LEU A 67 -12.00 8.96 -1.14
CA LEU A 67 -12.92 9.88 -0.48
C LEU A 67 -12.40 11.31 -0.53
N HIS A 68 -11.13 11.54 -0.21
CA HIS A 68 -10.51 12.86 -0.30
C HIS A 68 -10.49 13.42 -1.72
N GLN A 69 -10.26 12.59 -2.74
CA GLN A 69 -10.35 13.01 -4.15
C GLN A 69 -11.76 13.42 -4.54
N MET A 70 -12.77 12.65 -4.11
CA MET A 70 -14.18 12.97 -4.33
C MET A 70 -14.56 14.28 -3.63
N GLN A 71 -14.18 14.43 -2.36
CA GLN A 71 -14.38 15.66 -1.59
C GLN A 71 -13.68 16.86 -2.24
N THR A 72 -12.46 16.69 -2.74
CA THR A 72 -11.71 17.75 -3.43
C THR A 72 -12.42 18.20 -4.71
N ARG A 73 -12.93 17.27 -5.51
CA ARG A 73 -13.72 17.62 -6.72
C ARG A 73 -14.99 18.39 -6.35
N ALA A 74 -15.76 17.87 -5.40
CA ALA A 74 -16.98 18.52 -4.93
C ALA A 74 -16.70 19.91 -4.33
N LEU A 75 -15.60 20.05 -3.57
CA LEU A 75 -15.19 21.31 -2.96
C LEU A 75 -14.86 22.36 -4.03
N LYS A 76 -14.15 21.98 -5.11
CA LYS A 76 -13.86 22.90 -6.22
C LYS A 76 -15.14 23.46 -6.83
N GLU A 77 -16.10 22.59 -7.15
CA GLU A 77 -17.41 23.04 -7.66
C GLU A 77 -18.13 23.94 -6.67
N LYS A 78 -18.14 23.59 -5.38
CA LYS A 78 -18.84 24.38 -4.36
C LYS A 78 -18.22 25.77 -4.14
N ILE A 79 -16.90 25.87 -4.22
CA ILE A 79 -16.17 27.13 -4.19
C ILE A 79 -16.60 28.01 -5.36
N LEU A 80 -16.60 27.46 -6.58
CA LEU A 80 -16.97 28.20 -7.78
C LEU A 80 -18.44 28.63 -7.78
N GLU A 81 -19.36 27.77 -7.35
CA GLU A 81 -20.78 28.09 -7.17
C GLU A 81 -20.96 29.28 -6.20
N ASN A 82 -20.22 29.31 -5.11
CA ASN A 82 -20.27 30.41 -4.15
C ASN A 82 -19.66 31.70 -4.69
N LEU A 83 -18.56 31.63 -5.44
CA LEU A 83 -17.94 32.78 -6.08
C LEU A 83 -18.84 33.35 -7.19
N ALA A 84 -19.50 32.50 -7.96
CA ALA A 84 -20.39 32.88 -9.06
C ALA A 84 -21.52 33.85 -8.65
N LYS A 85 -21.92 33.83 -7.37
CA LYS A 85 -22.92 34.76 -6.80
C LYS A 85 -22.49 36.22 -6.85
N LYS A 86 -21.18 36.49 -6.81
CA LYS A 86 -20.58 37.84 -6.86
C LYS A 86 -19.70 38.06 -8.08
N HIS A 87 -19.23 36.98 -8.69
CA HIS A 87 -18.31 36.94 -9.82
C HIS A 87 -18.85 35.96 -10.88
N PRO A 88 -19.85 36.38 -11.70
CA PRO A 88 -20.53 35.51 -12.65
C PRO A 88 -19.60 34.74 -13.60
N GLU A 89 -18.38 35.24 -13.84
CA GLU A 89 -17.35 34.58 -14.63
C GLU A 89 -16.86 33.24 -14.05
N PHE A 90 -17.16 32.93 -12.78
CA PHE A 90 -16.85 31.65 -12.14
C PHE A 90 -17.99 30.61 -12.26
N SER A 91 -19.09 30.95 -12.94
CA SER A 91 -20.23 30.04 -13.10
C SER A 91 -19.83 28.75 -13.83
N THR A 92 -20.11 27.60 -13.22
CA THR A 92 -19.85 26.27 -13.77
C THR A 92 -21.01 25.73 -14.64
N GLN A 93 -22.01 26.56 -14.93
CA GLN A 93 -23.23 26.14 -15.65
C GLN A 93 -23.10 26.24 -17.18
N SER A 94 -22.06 26.90 -17.70
CA SER A 94 -21.80 26.89 -19.14
C SER A 94 -21.24 25.53 -19.55
N THR A 95 -22.09 24.66 -20.08
CA THR A 95 -21.64 23.44 -20.75
C THR A 95 -20.81 23.85 -21.97
N PRO A 96 -19.56 23.39 -22.10
CA PRO A 96 -18.81 23.64 -23.32
C PRO A 96 -19.52 22.95 -24.49
N THR A 97 -19.80 23.70 -25.54
CA THR A 97 -20.35 23.16 -26.79
C THR A 97 -19.24 22.36 -27.48
N ILE A 98 -19.45 21.06 -27.67
CA ILE A 98 -18.51 20.20 -28.39
C ILE A 98 -18.93 20.17 -29.85
N SER A 99 -18.03 20.59 -30.73
CA SER A 99 -18.28 20.58 -32.18
C SER A 99 -18.12 19.18 -32.77
N GLU A 100 -18.84 18.89 -33.85
CA GLU A 100 -18.66 17.65 -34.62
C GLU A 100 -17.21 17.46 -35.08
N ALA A 101 -16.51 18.56 -35.39
CA ALA A 101 -15.10 18.55 -35.76
C ALA A 101 -14.20 18.05 -34.62
N GLU A 102 -14.50 18.40 -33.37
CA GLU A 102 -13.75 17.92 -32.20
C GLU A 102 -14.02 16.45 -31.91
N VAL A 103 -15.27 16.01 -32.02
CA VAL A 103 -15.65 14.59 -31.89
C VAL A 103 -14.93 13.76 -32.96
N LYS A 104 -14.97 14.22 -34.22
CA LYS A 104 -14.27 13.57 -35.33
C LYS A 104 -12.76 13.55 -35.11
N LYS A 105 -12.18 14.67 -34.67
CA LYS A 105 -10.74 14.76 -34.39
C LYS A 105 -10.34 13.80 -33.27
N PHE A 106 -11.14 13.67 -32.22
CA PHE A 106 -10.89 12.71 -31.15
C PHE A 106 -10.96 11.27 -31.67
N TYR A 107 -12.00 10.95 -32.45
CA TYR A 107 -12.16 9.63 -33.07
C TYR A 107 -10.99 9.26 -33.99
N ASP A 108 -10.53 10.20 -34.81
CA ASP A 108 -9.43 9.95 -35.76
C ASP A 108 -8.08 9.76 -35.07
N ASN A 109 -7.86 10.40 -33.92
CA ASN A 109 -6.57 10.45 -33.22
C ASN A 109 -6.49 9.55 -31.98
N THR A 110 -7.55 8.83 -31.62
CA THR A 110 -7.57 7.94 -30.45
C THR A 110 -7.35 6.49 -30.90
N PRO A 111 -6.19 5.87 -30.60
CA PRO A 111 -5.97 4.46 -30.93
C PRO A 111 -7.02 3.55 -30.27
N GLY A 112 -7.46 2.51 -30.99
CA GLY A 112 -8.43 1.52 -30.51
C GLY A 112 -9.90 1.94 -30.58
N ILE A 113 -10.23 3.23 -30.73
CA ILE A 113 -11.64 3.66 -30.75
C ILE A 113 -12.42 3.15 -31.97
N LYS A 114 -11.73 2.93 -33.10
CA LYS A 114 -12.30 2.38 -34.33
C LYS A 114 -12.70 0.91 -34.19
N GLU A 115 -12.18 0.21 -33.17
CA GLU A 115 -12.56 -1.17 -32.85
C GLU A 115 -13.91 -1.21 -32.11
N MET A 116 -14.33 -0.09 -31.49
CA MET A 116 -15.61 0.04 -30.78
C MET A 116 -16.78 0.38 -31.71
N GLY A 117 -16.52 0.75 -32.97
CA GLY A 117 -17.54 1.07 -33.96
C GLY A 117 -17.18 2.26 -34.83
N GLY A 118 -17.99 2.51 -35.86
CA GLY A 118 -17.89 3.69 -36.70
C GLY A 118 -18.22 4.98 -35.94
N LEU A 119 -17.73 6.13 -36.42
CA LEU A 119 -17.90 7.45 -35.77
C LEU A 119 -19.33 7.72 -35.28
N GLN A 120 -20.34 7.41 -36.10
CA GLN A 120 -21.74 7.64 -35.76
C GLN A 120 -22.22 6.78 -34.58
N GLN A 121 -21.67 5.58 -34.42
CA GLN A 121 -22.04 4.64 -33.35
C GLN A 121 -21.48 5.10 -32.00
N VAL A 122 -20.26 5.65 -31.99
CA VAL A 122 -19.57 6.08 -30.77
C VAL A 122 -19.68 7.59 -30.50
N TYR A 123 -20.37 8.34 -31.38
CA TYR A 123 -20.42 9.81 -31.34
C TYR A 123 -20.84 10.34 -29.96
N GLY A 124 -21.95 9.84 -29.42
CA GLY A 124 -22.50 10.32 -28.14
C GLY A 124 -21.59 10.04 -26.94
N GLU A 125 -20.87 8.92 -26.96
CA GLU A 125 -19.89 8.58 -25.91
C GLU A 125 -18.69 9.52 -25.94
N ILE A 126 -18.16 9.77 -27.14
CA ILE A 126 -17.05 10.71 -27.34
C ILE A 126 -17.48 12.12 -26.94
N GLU A 127 -18.67 12.56 -27.37
CA GLU A 127 -19.20 13.87 -27.02
C GLU A 127 -19.34 14.01 -25.50
N GLY A 128 -19.92 13.01 -24.82
CA GLY A 128 -20.04 12.99 -23.37
C GLY A 128 -18.70 13.03 -22.65
N TYR A 129 -17.72 12.26 -23.14
CA TYR A 129 -16.35 12.27 -22.61
C TYR A 129 -15.69 13.64 -22.77
N LEU A 130 -15.72 14.23 -23.98
CA LEU A 130 -15.12 15.53 -24.26
C LEU A 130 -15.77 16.64 -23.44
N ARG A 131 -17.11 16.63 -23.33
CA ARG A 131 -17.87 17.57 -22.50
C ARG A 131 -17.42 17.51 -21.04
N ASN A 132 -17.29 16.31 -20.48
CA ASN A 132 -16.82 16.12 -19.10
C ASN A 132 -15.36 16.53 -18.93
N SER A 133 -14.50 16.22 -19.91
CA SER A 133 -13.09 16.59 -19.90
C SER A 133 -12.90 18.11 -19.89
N TYR A 134 -13.56 18.81 -20.80
CA TYR A 134 -13.51 20.27 -20.89
C TYR A 134 -14.10 20.96 -19.65
N ARG A 135 -15.22 20.44 -19.14
CA ARG A 135 -15.80 20.93 -17.88
C ARG A 135 -14.80 20.80 -16.73
N ASN A 136 -14.18 19.64 -16.57
CA ASN A 136 -13.20 19.41 -15.49
C ASN A 136 -11.98 20.32 -15.62
N MET A 137 -11.49 20.54 -16.86
CA MET A 137 -10.40 21.49 -17.12
C MET A 137 -10.80 22.91 -16.75
N PHE A 138 -12.01 23.34 -17.11
CA PHE A 138 -12.54 24.66 -16.75
C PHE A 138 -12.62 24.84 -15.23
N ILE A 139 -13.19 23.88 -14.48
CA ILE A 139 -13.32 24.04 -13.02
C ILE A 139 -11.93 24.09 -12.39
N GLU A 140 -10.97 23.29 -12.88
CA GLU A 140 -9.60 23.32 -12.38
C GLU A 140 -8.97 24.70 -12.59
N GLN A 141 -9.05 25.25 -13.79
CA GLN A 141 -8.48 26.57 -14.10
C GLN A 141 -9.11 27.69 -13.26
N GLN A 142 -10.44 27.71 -13.13
CA GLN A 142 -11.11 28.73 -12.32
C GLN A 142 -10.82 28.57 -10.83
N PHE A 143 -10.75 27.33 -10.34
CA PHE A 143 -10.37 27.06 -8.96
C PHE A 143 -8.94 27.56 -8.67
N GLN A 144 -7.97 27.26 -9.54
CA GLN A 144 -6.60 27.75 -9.39
C GLN A 144 -6.53 29.28 -9.42
N ARG A 145 -7.32 29.92 -10.27
CA ARG A 145 -7.46 31.39 -10.31
C ARG A 145 -8.00 31.93 -8.98
N ALA A 146 -9.07 31.33 -8.45
CA ALA A 146 -9.68 31.74 -7.18
C ALA A 146 -8.70 31.62 -6.01
N VAL A 147 -7.91 30.54 -5.95
CA VAL A 147 -6.87 30.35 -4.94
C VAL A 147 -5.76 31.40 -5.10
N LYS A 148 -5.26 31.62 -6.32
CA LYS A 148 -4.21 32.60 -6.61
C LYS A 148 -4.61 34.04 -6.27
N GLN A 149 -5.88 34.38 -6.46
CA GLN A 149 -6.43 35.69 -6.09
C GLN A 149 -6.73 35.82 -4.59
N GLY A 150 -6.57 34.74 -3.81
CA GLY A 150 -6.89 34.70 -2.39
C GLY A 150 -8.39 34.66 -2.09
N TRP A 151 -9.23 34.46 -3.10
CA TRP A 151 -10.69 34.39 -2.98
C TRP A 151 -11.16 33.04 -2.43
N ALA A 152 -10.35 32.00 -2.61
CA ALA A 152 -10.55 30.70 -2.01
C ALA A 152 -9.35 30.32 -1.13
N LYS A 153 -9.61 30.02 0.14
CA LYS A 153 -8.66 29.37 1.05
C LYS A 153 -9.13 27.95 1.29
N VAL A 154 -8.26 26.97 1.02
CA VAL A 154 -8.60 25.55 1.11
C VAL A 154 -7.92 24.96 2.34
N TYR A 155 -8.75 24.39 3.22
CA TYR A 155 -8.31 23.72 4.45
C TYR A 155 -8.49 22.19 4.39
N LEU A 156 -9.10 21.67 3.32
CA LEU A 156 -9.20 20.24 3.10
C LEU A 156 -7.80 19.71 2.78
N THR A 157 -7.21 19.00 3.74
CA THR A 157 -5.94 18.30 3.59
C THR A 157 -6.18 16.85 3.18
N PRO A 158 -5.21 16.20 2.50
CA PRO A 158 -5.26 14.75 2.35
C PRO A 158 -5.32 14.06 3.71
N PRO A 159 -5.88 12.85 3.81
CA PRO A 159 -5.78 12.05 5.02
C PRO A 159 -4.29 11.90 5.38
N ASN A 160 -3.96 11.87 6.67
CA ASN A 160 -2.59 11.59 7.08
C ASN A 160 -2.13 10.30 6.39
N ASP A 161 -0.96 10.35 5.75
CA ASP A 161 -0.31 9.14 5.29
C ASP A 161 -0.09 8.28 6.52
N PHE A 162 -0.92 7.25 6.70
CA PHE A 162 -0.56 6.17 7.59
C PHE A 162 0.74 5.64 7.04
N HIS A 163 1.84 5.99 7.70
CA HIS A 163 3.13 5.49 7.31
C HIS A 163 3.05 3.98 7.42
N LEU A 164 2.95 3.31 6.28
CA LEU A 164 2.98 1.88 6.23
C LEU A 164 4.40 1.50 6.64
N VAL A 165 4.53 0.81 7.77
CA VAL A 165 5.82 0.32 8.26
C VAL A 165 5.99 -1.10 7.74
N ALA A 166 6.78 -1.26 6.69
CA ALA A 166 7.14 -2.56 6.16
C ALA A 166 8.48 -3.01 6.72
N GLY A 167 8.52 -4.14 7.41
CA GLY A 167 9.78 -4.82 7.71
C GLY A 167 10.42 -5.34 6.41
N ILE A 168 11.70 -5.06 6.18
CA ILE A 168 12.40 -5.56 4.99
C ILE A 168 12.62 -7.08 5.07
N GLY A 169 12.68 -7.66 6.27
CA GLY A 169 12.72 -9.10 6.50
C GLY A 169 13.81 -9.80 5.68
N SER A 170 13.42 -10.82 4.92
CA SER A 170 14.32 -11.59 4.04
C SER A 170 14.65 -10.94 2.70
N ALA A 171 14.24 -9.68 2.48
CA ALA A 171 14.44 -9.01 1.20
C ALA A 171 15.88 -9.14 0.70
N MET A 172 16.04 -9.39 -0.60
CA MET A 172 17.36 -9.28 -1.22
C MET A 172 17.65 -7.80 -1.47
N LEU A 173 18.71 -7.27 -0.86
CA LEU A 173 19.14 -5.89 -1.04
C LEU A 173 19.90 -5.71 -2.34
N TRP A 174 19.69 -4.59 -3.01
CA TRP A 174 20.37 -4.27 -4.27
C TRP A 174 21.86 -4.02 -4.06
N SER A 175 22.22 -3.36 -2.95
CA SER A 175 23.61 -3.11 -2.59
C SER A 175 23.85 -3.34 -1.11
N GLU A 176 24.68 -4.33 -0.77
CA GLU A 176 25.12 -4.56 0.62
C GLU A 176 25.98 -3.42 1.19
N LYS A 177 26.55 -2.59 0.30
CA LYS A 177 27.45 -1.48 0.67
C LYS A 177 26.71 -0.18 0.95
N ASN A 178 25.43 -0.07 0.56
CA ASN A 178 24.68 1.16 0.76
C ASN A 178 24.10 1.24 2.18
N LYS A 179 24.96 1.66 3.12
CA LYS A 179 24.64 1.85 4.55
C LYS A 179 24.20 3.27 4.90
N THR A 180 24.13 4.17 3.92
CA THR A 180 23.81 5.59 4.12
C THR A 180 22.47 6.02 3.52
N ALA A 181 21.82 5.13 2.75
CA ALA A 181 20.52 5.42 2.16
C ALA A 181 19.45 5.63 3.23
N ARG A 182 18.90 6.83 3.30
CA ARG A 182 17.81 7.16 4.21
C ARG A 182 16.42 6.89 3.63
N VAL A 183 16.37 6.49 2.36
CA VAL A 183 15.14 6.13 1.66
C VAL A 183 15.27 4.71 1.10
N PHE A 184 14.19 3.95 1.16
CA PHE A 184 14.14 2.57 0.69
C PHE A 184 12.98 2.37 -0.28
N VAL A 185 13.21 1.55 -1.31
CA VAL A 185 12.17 1.03 -2.21
C VAL A 185 12.13 -0.48 -2.08
N LEU A 186 11.10 -1.00 -1.41
CA LEU A 186 10.86 -2.44 -1.25
C LEU A 186 9.88 -2.90 -2.32
N GLU A 187 10.32 -3.76 -3.23
CA GLU A 187 9.49 -4.37 -4.28
C GLU A 187 8.97 -5.73 -3.84
N TYR A 188 7.67 -5.96 -3.97
CA TYR A 188 7.03 -7.28 -3.97
C TYR A 188 6.70 -7.65 -5.42
N SER A 189 7.26 -8.76 -5.89
CA SER A 189 7.26 -9.08 -7.32
C SER A 189 7.05 -10.55 -7.60
N ASP A 190 6.74 -10.84 -8.86
CA ASP A 190 6.43 -12.16 -9.38
C ASP A 190 7.07 -12.32 -10.77
N PHE A 191 7.74 -13.46 -11.00
CA PHE A 191 8.47 -13.74 -12.23
C PHE A 191 7.61 -14.04 -13.46
N GLN A 192 6.35 -14.43 -13.28
CA GLN A 192 5.38 -14.61 -14.37
C GLN A 192 4.52 -13.37 -14.61
N CYS A 193 4.59 -12.35 -13.75
CA CYS A 193 3.81 -11.13 -13.92
C CYS A 193 4.39 -10.21 -15.01
N PRO A 194 3.64 -9.88 -16.09
CA PRO A 194 4.12 -9.00 -17.16
C PRO A 194 4.35 -7.55 -16.70
N PHE A 195 3.62 -7.08 -15.68
CA PHE A 195 3.83 -5.76 -15.09
C PHE A 195 5.14 -5.69 -14.29
N CYS A 196 5.52 -6.77 -13.60
CA CYS A 196 6.80 -6.89 -12.89
C CYS A 196 7.98 -6.82 -13.88
N LYS A 197 7.90 -7.57 -14.98
CA LYS A 197 8.89 -7.47 -16.07
C LYS A 197 9.05 -6.04 -16.58
N ARG A 198 7.94 -5.35 -16.86
CA ARG A 198 7.95 -3.99 -17.42
C ARG A 198 8.59 -2.98 -16.47
N VAL A 199 8.31 -3.05 -15.17
CA VAL A 199 8.79 -2.05 -14.20
C VAL A 199 10.30 -2.16 -13.92
N GLN A 200 10.95 -3.30 -14.17
CA GLN A 200 12.39 -3.45 -13.97
C GLN A 200 13.23 -2.43 -14.76
N LYS A 201 12.81 -2.06 -15.98
CA LYS A 201 13.46 -0.98 -16.76
C LYS A 201 13.37 0.38 -16.06
N THR A 202 12.22 0.68 -15.46
CA THR A 202 12.04 1.89 -14.64
C THR A 202 12.94 1.83 -13.41
N LEU A 203 12.92 0.72 -12.66
CA LEU A 203 13.74 0.56 -11.46
C LEU A 203 15.24 0.68 -11.76
N GLN A 204 15.71 0.17 -12.90
CA GLN A 204 17.11 0.34 -13.33
C GLN A 204 17.49 1.83 -13.47
N LYS A 205 16.64 2.63 -14.12
CA LYS A 205 16.87 4.08 -14.22
C LYS A 205 16.86 4.76 -12.85
N ILE A 206 15.93 4.39 -11.97
CA ILE A 206 15.83 4.94 -10.62
C ILE A 206 17.08 4.56 -9.79
N ARG A 207 17.54 3.31 -9.84
CA ARG A 207 18.78 2.85 -9.19
C ARG A 207 20.01 3.63 -9.68
N ASN A 208 20.09 3.91 -10.98
CA ASN A 208 21.17 4.71 -11.57
C ASN A 208 21.09 6.19 -11.15
N LYS A 209 19.89 6.74 -10.98
CA LYS A 209 19.67 8.13 -10.56
C LYS A 209 19.97 8.35 -9.07
N TYR A 210 19.74 7.35 -8.22
CA TYR A 210 19.90 7.44 -6.77
C TYR A 210 20.82 6.36 -6.17
N PRO A 211 22.07 6.21 -6.63
CA PRO A 211 22.91 5.06 -6.30
C PRO A 211 23.31 4.98 -4.82
N HIS A 212 23.33 6.11 -4.10
CA HIS A 212 23.75 6.20 -2.69
C HIS A 212 22.65 6.68 -1.76
N SER A 213 21.67 7.41 -2.29
CA SER A 213 20.61 8.02 -1.48
C SER A 213 19.43 7.07 -1.22
N VAL A 214 19.27 6.06 -2.09
CA VAL A 214 18.14 5.11 -2.02
C VAL A 214 18.67 3.68 -2.02
N GLN A 215 18.16 2.86 -1.10
CA GLN A 215 18.35 1.42 -1.10
C GLN A 215 17.14 0.73 -1.76
N PHE A 216 17.38 -0.41 -2.40
CA PHE A 216 16.31 -1.19 -3.00
C PHE A 216 16.32 -2.60 -2.40
N GLY A 217 15.13 -3.15 -2.18
CA GLY A 217 14.94 -4.51 -1.74
C GLY A 217 13.94 -5.24 -2.62
N TYR A 218 14.09 -6.55 -2.76
CA TYR A 218 13.16 -7.41 -3.48
C TYR A 218 12.61 -8.48 -2.54
N ARG A 219 11.29 -8.70 -2.57
CA ARG A 219 10.57 -9.78 -1.92
C ARG A 219 9.69 -10.52 -2.91
N HIS A 220 9.52 -11.81 -2.66
CA HIS A 220 8.70 -12.68 -3.50
C HIS A 220 7.21 -12.50 -3.16
N PHE A 221 6.39 -12.29 -4.17
CA PHE A 221 4.94 -12.39 -4.05
C PHE A 221 4.31 -13.15 -5.23
N PRO A 222 4.69 -14.44 -5.45
CA PRO A 222 4.03 -15.30 -6.43
C PRO A 222 2.51 -15.30 -6.25
N LEU A 223 1.79 -14.98 -7.33
CA LEU A 223 0.34 -15.01 -7.34
C LEU A 223 -0.17 -16.45 -7.52
N PRO A 224 -1.31 -16.83 -6.90
CA PRO A 224 -1.76 -18.22 -6.87
C PRO A 224 -2.12 -18.79 -8.26
N PHE A 225 -2.39 -17.93 -9.24
CA PHE A 225 -2.67 -18.30 -10.63
C PHE A 225 -1.41 -18.34 -11.52
N HIS A 226 -0.22 -18.06 -10.96
CA HIS A 226 1.06 -18.19 -11.64
C HIS A 226 1.76 -19.46 -11.13
N GLU A 227 1.47 -20.58 -11.79
CA GLU A 227 1.84 -21.93 -11.35
C GLU A 227 3.34 -22.11 -11.06
N GLU A 228 4.22 -21.46 -11.82
CA GLU A 228 5.67 -21.60 -11.73
C GLU A 228 6.34 -20.48 -10.92
N ALA A 229 5.63 -19.39 -10.61
CA ALA A 229 6.24 -18.22 -9.97
C ALA A 229 6.86 -18.57 -8.60
N LYS A 230 6.23 -19.47 -7.83
CA LYS A 230 6.81 -19.97 -6.57
C LYS A 230 8.07 -20.80 -6.81
N SER A 231 8.12 -21.56 -7.90
CA SER A 231 9.30 -22.34 -8.29
C SER A 231 10.46 -21.43 -8.70
N TYR A 232 10.20 -20.41 -9.52
CA TYR A 232 11.22 -19.43 -9.93
C TYR A 232 11.72 -18.57 -8.77
N ALA A 233 10.84 -18.20 -7.83
CA ALA A 233 11.22 -17.53 -6.59
C ALA A 233 12.22 -18.36 -5.77
N GLN A 234 11.99 -19.67 -5.64
CA GLN A 234 12.93 -20.57 -4.98
C GLN A 234 14.25 -20.72 -5.76
N ALA A 235 14.19 -20.77 -7.10
CA ALA A 235 15.38 -20.83 -7.94
C ALA A 235 16.29 -19.60 -7.72
N VAL A 236 15.75 -18.37 -7.71
CA VAL A 236 16.59 -17.19 -7.44
C VAL A 236 17.14 -17.15 -6.02
N GLU A 237 16.42 -17.65 -5.02
CA GLU A 237 16.97 -17.80 -3.66
C GLU A 237 18.08 -18.86 -3.61
N CYS A 238 18.00 -19.93 -4.39
CA CYS A 238 19.12 -20.87 -4.53
C CYS A 238 20.33 -20.24 -5.24
N ALA A 239 20.11 -19.36 -6.22
CA ALA A 239 21.20 -18.57 -6.80
C ALA A 239 21.77 -17.55 -5.81
N ARG A 240 20.97 -17.05 -4.86
CA ARG A 240 21.41 -16.14 -3.79
C ARG A 240 22.51 -16.74 -2.93
N ASP A 241 22.45 -18.04 -2.65
CA ASP A 241 23.50 -18.75 -1.88
C ASP A 241 24.88 -18.62 -2.52
N GLN A 242 24.93 -18.42 -3.84
CA GLN A 242 26.15 -18.23 -4.61
C GLN A 242 26.35 -16.78 -5.06
N GLY A 243 25.60 -15.83 -4.49
CA GLY A 243 25.71 -14.40 -4.80
C GLY A 243 25.21 -14.02 -6.19
N ARG A 244 24.28 -14.81 -6.77
CA ARG A 244 23.75 -14.66 -8.14
C ARG A 244 22.25 -14.37 -8.22
N PHE A 245 21.65 -13.90 -7.13
CA PHE A 245 20.22 -13.56 -7.09
C PHE A 245 19.84 -12.58 -8.22
N TRP A 246 20.50 -11.42 -8.28
CA TRP A 246 20.12 -10.34 -9.20
C TRP A 246 20.32 -10.71 -10.66
N GLN A 247 21.37 -11.48 -10.96
CA GLN A 247 21.69 -11.97 -12.29
C GLN A 247 20.61 -12.95 -12.79
N LEU A 248 20.24 -13.94 -11.97
CA LEU A 248 19.20 -14.88 -12.36
C LEU A 248 17.82 -14.21 -12.44
N GLN A 249 17.52 -13.28 -11.52
CA GLN A 249 16.33 -12.45 -11.54
C GLN A 249 16.23 -11.64 -12.86
N SER A 250 17.33 -11.01 -13.32
CA SER A 250 17.33 -10.25 -14.57
C SER A 250 17.06 -11.17 -15.75
N TRP A 251 17.74 -12.32 -15.79
CA TRP A 251 17.55 -13.31 -16.83
C TRP A 251 16.10 -13.78 -16.89
N PHE A 252 15.47 -14.09 -15.75
CA PHE A 252 14.07 -14.49 -15.70
C PHE A 252 13.14 -13.41 -16.24
N TYR A 253 13.27 -12.16 -15.80
CA TYR A 253 12.42 -11.10 -16.34
C TYR A 253 12.64 -10.88 -17.83
N GLU A 254 13.85 -11.00 -18.34
CA GLU A 254 14.13 -10.84 -19.77
C GLU A 254 13.56 -11.98 -20.62
N ASN A 255 13.67 -13.22 -20.15
CA ASN A 255 13.48 -14.42 -20.98
C ASN A 255 12.19 -15.22 -20.70
N LEU A 256 11.56 -15.06 -19.53
CA LEU A 256 10.28 -15.72 -19.27
C LEU A 256 9.17 -15.03 -20.09
N THR A 257 8.57 -15.80 -20.99
CA THR A 257 7.30 -15.49 -21.66
C THR A 257 6.23 -16.51 -21.31
N HIS A 258 6.65 -17.74 -20.98
CA HIS A 258 5.84 -18.88 -20.56
C HIS A 258 6.65 -19.75 -19.58
N THR A 259 6.05 -20.85 -19.11
CA THR A 259 6.77 -21.90 -18.36
C THR A 259 7.95 -22.43 -19.17
N ILE A 260 9.12 -22.53 -18.53
CA ILE A 260 10.34 -23.09 -19.14
C ILE A 260 10.68 -24.44 -18.48
N SER A 261 11.39 -25.30 -19.21
CA SER A 261 11.79 -26.61 -18.70
C SER A 261 12.83 -26.51 -17.58
N GLU A 262 12.95 -27.56 -16.77
CA GLU A 262 14.00 -27.67 -15.74
C GLU A 262 15.40 -27.43 -16.34
N ALA A 263 15.70 -28.04 -17.49
CA ALA A 263 16.97 -27.86 -18.19
C ALA A 263 17.24 -26.38 -18.51
N LYS A 264 16.20 -25.62 -18.90
CA LYS A 264 16.34 -24.20 -19.20
C LYS A 264 16.56 -23.36 -17.93
N VAL A 265 15.98 -23.73 -16.80
CA VAL A 265 16.28 -23.08 -15.50
C VAL A 265 17.73 -23.33 -15.08
N LEU A 266 18.27 -24.54 -15.29
CA LEU A 266 19.67 -24.83 -15.01
C LEU A 266 20.62 -24.06 -15.94
N GLU A 267 20.29 -23.97 -17.23
CA GLU A 267 21.02 -23.14 -18.20
C GLU A 267 20.98 -21.65 -17.80
N ALA A 268 19.83 -21.14 -17.37
CA ALA A 268 19.68 -19.78 -16.87
C ALA A 268 20.59 -19.51 -15.66
N ALA A 269 20.66 -20.45 -14.72
CA ALA A 269 21.55 -20.36 -13.56
C ALA A 269 23.03 -20.30 -13.99
N GLN A 270 23.43 -21.13 -14.95
CA GLN A 270 24.78 -21.10 -15.54
C GLN A 270 25.08 -19.74 -16.18
N ILE A 271 24.17 -19.22 -17.01
CA ILE A 271 24.30 -17.91 -17.66
C ILE A 271 24.39 -16.79 -16.61
N ALA A 272 23.60 -16.89 -15.53
CA ALA A 272 23.64 -15.97 -14.41
C ALA A 272 24.94 -16.05 -13.59
N GLY A 273 25.83 -17.01 -13.88
CA GLY A 273 27.13 -17.18 -13.25
C GLY A 273 27.10 -17.95 -11.94
N VAL A 274 26.09 -18.80 -11.73
CA VAL A 274 26.06 -19.81 -10.66
C VAL A 274 27.16 -20.83 -10.96
N LYS A 275 28.05 -21.07 -9.99
CA LYS A 275 29.25 -21.89 -10.20
C LYS A 275 28.99 -23.37 -9.92
N ASP A 276 28.29 -23.66 -8.82
CA ASP A 276 27.92 -25.01 -8.43
C ASP A 276 26.47 -25.27 -8.84
N ILE A 277 26.29 -25.84 -10.03
CA ILE A 277 24.96 -26.12 -10.59
C ILE A 277 24.30 -27.32 -9.92
N ASP A 278 25.08 -28.27 -9.42
CA ASP A 278 24.53 -29.44 -8.72
C ASP A 278 23.99 -29.05 -7.35
N GLU A 279 24.69 -28.17 -6.62
CA GLU A 279 24.19 -27.58 -5.37
C GLU A 279 22.94 -26.74 -5.64
N PHE A 280 22.97 -25.87 -6.67
CA PHE A 280 21.80 -25.08 -7.08
C PHE A 280 20.59 -25.98 -7.39
N LYS A 281 20.78 -27.02 -8.20
CA LYS A 281 19.73 -27.98 -8.56
C LYS A 281 19.18 -28.68 -7.33
N SER A 282 20.06 -29.15 -6.43
CA SER A 282 19.67 -29.81 -5.18
C SER A 282 18.87 -28.87 -4.29
N CYS A 283 19.32 -27.63 -4.13
CA CYS A 283 18.62 -26.58 -3.38
C CYS A 283 17.21 -26.33 -3.93
N TRP A 284 17.10 -26.16 -5.24
CA TRP A 284 15.84 -25.82 -5.90
C TRP A 284 14.86 -26.99 -5.87
N LYS A 285 15.29 -28.20 -6.22
CA LYS A 285 14.43 -29.40 -6.26
C LYS A 285 13.98 -29.86 -4.88
N LYS A 286 14.76 -29.59 -3.82
CA LYS A 286 14.36 -29.89 -2.43
C LYS A 286 13.49 -28.81 -1.81
N GLY A 287 13.23 -27.71 -2.52
CA GLY A 287 12.46 -26.60 -2.02
C GLY A 287 13.07 -25.92 -0.79
N LYS A 288 14.41 -25.81 -0.73
CA LYS A 288 15.14 -25.26 0.43
C LYS A 288 14.56 -23.92 0.92
N TYR A 289 14.06 -23.11 0.00
CA TYR A 289 13.55 -21.76 0.26
C TYR A 289 12.03 -21.62 0.22
N GLU A 290 11.27 -22.71 0.17
CA GLU A 290 9.81 -22.68 0.17
C GLU A 290 9.25 -21.84 1.32
N LYS A 291 9.69 -22.11 2.56
CA LYS A 291 9.21 -21.39 3.75
C LYS A 291 9.54 -19.90 3.72
N ARG A 292 10.65 -19.50 3.09
CA ARG A 292 11.03 -18.09 2.92
C ARG A 292 10.07 -17.40 1.96
N VAL A 293 9.83 -18.00 0.80
CA VAL A 293 8.89 -17.48 -0.20
C VAL A 293 7.48 -17.38 0.37
N GLU A 294 7.02 -18.39 1.11
CA GLU A 294 5.72 -18.34 1.78
C GLU A 294 5.63 -17.27 2.86
N LYS A 295 6.73 -17.03 3.58
CA LYS A 295 6.79 -15.93 4.55
C LYS A 295 6.70 -14.58 3.83
N ASP A 296 7.39 -14.39 2.70
CA ASP A 296 7.28 -13.17 1.90
C ASP A 296 5.84 -12.91 1.42
N ILE A 297 5.15 -13.96 0.97
CA ILE A 297 3.73 -13.89 0.59
C ILE A 297 2.86 -13.51 1.79
N ARG A 298 3.03 -14.17 2.95
CA ARG A 298 2.23 -13.87 4.16
C ARG A 298 2.46 -12.44 4.64
N ASP A 299 3.72 -12.03 4.81
CA ASP A 299 4.05 -10.67 5.26
C ASP A 299 3.49 -9.61 4.27
N GLY A 300 3.55 -9.87 2.96
CA GLY A 300 2.92 -8.99 1.96
C GLY A 300 1.40 -8.94 2.10
N ALA A 301 0.75 -10.09 2.28
CA ALA A 301 -0.70 -10.19 2.41
C ALA A 301 -1.21 -9.54 3.70
N GLU A 302 -0.48 -9.66 4.81
CA GLU A 302 -0.76 -8.99 6.09
C GLU A 302 -0.70 -7.46 5.95
N MET A 303 0.17 -6.94 5.10
CA MET A 303 0.20 -5.51 4.73
C MET A 303 -0.88 -5.12 3.71
N GLY A 304 -1.69 -6.08 3.26
CA GLY A 304 -2.79 -5.88 2.32
C GLY A 304 -2.39 -5.88 0.85
N ILE A 305 -1.20 -6.39 0.50
CA ILE A 305 -0.77 -6.59 -0.90
C ILE A 305 -1.63 -7.69 -1.53
N GLN A 306 -2.22 -7.41 -2.70
CA GLN A 306 -3.09 -8.35 -3.42
C GLN A 306 -2.61 -8.63 -4.85
N GLY A 307 -1.55 -7.95 -5.28
CA GLY A 307 -1.08 -8.01 -6.66
C GLY A 307 0.36 -7.53 -6.78
N THR A 308 0.93 -7.82 -7.95
CA THR A 308 2.32 -7.48 -8.26
C THR A 308 2.43 -6.69 -9.56
N PRO A 309 3.43 -5.81 -9.70
CA PRO A 309 4.38 -5.43 -8.65
C PRO A 309 3.70 -4.51 -7.65
N THR A 310 4.09 -4.59 -6.39
CA THR A 310 3.73 -3.62 -5.35
C THR A 310 4.98 -3.11 -4.67
N PHE A 311 5.03 -1.82 -4.38
CA PHE A 311 6.17 -1.15 -3.79
C PHE A 311 5.82 -0.52 -2.46
N VAL A 312 6.70 -0.62 -1.47
CA VAL A 312 6.69 0.24 -0.29
C VAL A 312 7.89 1.17 -0.38
N LEU A 313 7.64 2.48 -0.35
CA LEU A 313 8.66 3.51 -0.56
C LEU A 313 8.58 4.55 0.53
N GLY A 314 9.66 4.73 1.27
CA GLY A 314 9.69 5.71 2.35
C GLY A 314 11.03 5.85 3.05
N SER A 315 10.98 6.46 4.24
CA SER A 315 12.13 6.61 5.12
C SER A 315 12.59 5.24 5.60
N TYR A 316 13.91 5.02 5.58
CA TYR A 316 14.53 3.77 5.98
C TYR A 316 15.15 3.88 7.36
N ASP A 317 14.72 3.00 8.25
CA ASP A 317 15.37 2.78 9.54
C ASP A 317 16.21 1.50 9.50
N TYR A 318 17.53 1.69 9.62
CA TYR A 318 18.50 0.60 9.62
C TYR A 318 18.46 -0.23 10.91
N GLU A 319 18.07 0.36 12.04
CA GLU A 319 18.09 -0.32 13.34
C GLU A 319 16.94 -1.32 13.43
N SER A 320 15.73 -0.88 13.09
CA SER A 320 14.55 -1.74 13.05
C SER A 320 14.44 -2.55 11.74
N GLY A 321 15.19 -2.19 10.70
CA GLY A 321 15.07 -2.81 9.38
C GLY A 321 13.70 -2.57 8.75
N THR A 322 13.15 -1.38 8.92
CA THR A 322 11.79 -1.04 8.45
C THR A 322 11.80 0.14 7.48
N VAL A 323 10.81 0.14 6.59
CA VAL A 323 10.53 1.23 5.66
C VAL A 323 9.20 1.83 6.05
N SER A 324 9.21 3.11 6.39
CA SER A 324 8.05 3.88 6.81
C SER A 324 7.63 4.82 5.68
N GLY A 325 6.54 4.50 4.98
CA GLY A 325 6.26 5.19 3.72
C GLY A 325 4.91 4.94 3.07
N GLU A 326 4.88 5.19 1.76
CA GLU A 326 3.73 5.01 0.88
C GLU A 326 3.82 3.67 0.14
N MET A 327 2.64 3.09 -0.17
CA MET A 327 2.54 1.92 -1.03
C MET A 327 2.10 2.30 -2.45
N PHE A 328 2.69 1.68 -3.47
CA PHE A 328 2.29 1.83 -4.86
C PHE A 328 2.02 0.46 -5.49
N SER A 329 0.88 0.30 -6.13
CA SER A 329 0.55 -0.91 -6.89
C SER A 329 0.72 -0.70 -8.40
N GLY A 330 1.13 -1.76 -9.10
CA GLY A 330 1.27 -1.83 -10.55
C GLY A 330 2.61 -1.32 -11.08
N ALA A 331 2.76 -1.31 -12.41
CA ALA A 331 3.96 -0.82 -13.09
C ALA A 331 4.08 0.71 -12.97
N VAL A 332 4.60 1.18 -11.85
CA VAL A 332 4.77 2.60 -11.50
C VAL A 332 5.69 3.33 -12.49
N SER A 333 5.32 4.55 -12.87
CA SER A 333 6.11 5.40 -13.77
C SER A 333 7.36 5.97 -13.09
N GLU A 334 8.35 6.32 -13.90
CA GLU A 334 9.59 6.94 -13.44
C GLU A 334 9.33 8.23 -12.65
N ASP A 335 8.47 9.12 -13.17
CA ASP A 335 8.13 10.39 -12.51
C ASP A 335 7.47 10.19 -11.14
N LYS A 336 6.63 9.16 -11.00
CA LYS A 336 5.96 8.87 -9.73
C LYS A 336 6.98 8.38 -8.69
N PHE A 337 7.92 7.52 -9.09
CA PHE A 337 9.04 7.13 -8.22
C PHE A 337 9.90 8.32 -7.82
N VAL A 338 10.32 9.14 -8.79
CA VAL A 338 11.14 10.33 -8.55
C VAL A 338 10.44 11.26 -7.56
N LYS A 339 9.16 11.58 -7.79
CA LYS A 339 8.41 12.47 -6.88
C LYS A 339 8.35 11.94 -5.45
N ALA A 340 8.10 10.64 -5.28
CA ALA A 340 8.05 10.02 -3.96
C ALA A 340 9.44 9.98 -3.28
N ILE A 341 10.48 9.59 -4.02
CA ILE A 341 11.86 9.57 -3.51
C ILE A 341 12.29 10.97 -3.05
N GLU A 342 12.06 11.99 -3.86
CA GLU A 342 12.43 13.37 -3.49
C GLU A 342 11.65 13.87 -2.27
N LYS A 343 10.36 13.49 -2.11
CA LYS A 343 9.57 13.77 -0.90
C LYS A 343 10.27 13.20 0.34
N TYR A 344 10.62 11.91 0.35
CA TYR A 344 11.23 11.26 1.52
C TYR A 344 12.70 11.67 1.75
N LEU A 345 13.46 11.96 0.69
CA LEU A 345 14.80 12.56 0.83
C LEU A 345 14.74 13.95 1.46
N ALA A 346 13.72 14.75 1.15
CA ALA A 346 13.54 16.06 1.78
C ALA A 346 13.16 15.93 3.26
N LEU A 347 12.24 15.01 3.60
CA LEU A 347 11.82 14.76 4.98
C LEU A 347 12.98 14.29 5.87
N THR A 348 13.74 13.30 5.40
CA THR A 348 14.90 12.76 6.16
C THR A 348 15.99 13.81 6.38
N ARG A 349 16.20 14.74 5.43
CA ARG A 349 17.11 15.89 5.61
C ARG A 349 16.58 16.90 6.63
N ALA A 350 15.27 17.12 6.68
CA ALA A 350 14.67 18.02 7.66
C ALA A 350 14.77 17.45 9.08
N GLU A 351 14.49 16.16 9.26
CA GLU A 351 14.64 15.44 10.54
C GLU A 351 16.09 15.47 11.04
N ALA A 352 17.06 15.20 10.17
CA ALA A 352 18.49 15.27 10.52
C ALA A 352 18.96 16.68 10.94
N LYS A 353 18.29 17.75 10.49
CA LYS A 353 18.58 19.12 10.94
C LYS A 353 17.95 19.46 12.29
N LEU A 354 16.86 18.78 12.64
CA LEU A 354 16.15 19.00 13.90
C LEU A 354 16.76 18.20 15.06
N ASN A 355 17.37 17.04 14.76
CA ASN A 355 18.08 16.19 15.71
C ASN A 355 19.55 16.00 15.25
N PRO A 356 20.41 17.01 15.45
CA PRO A 356 21.79 17.04 14.92
C PRO A 356 22.75 16.05 15.57
#